data_AF-A0A349YNQ0-F1
#
_entry.id   AF-A0A349YNQ0-F1
#
_cell.length_a   1.000
_cell.length_b   1.000
_cell.length_c   1.000
_cell.angle_alpha   90.00
_cell.angle_beta   90.00
_cell.angle_gamma   90.00
#
_symmetry.space_group_name_H-M   'P 1'
#
loop_
_entity.id
_entity.type
_entity.pdbx_description
1 polymer ?
#
loop_
_entity_poly.entity_id
_entity_poly.type
_entity_poly.pdbx_seq_one_letter_code
_entity_poly.pdbx_strand_id
1 'polypeptide(L)'
;MRSFSFVCEILITAVLLFLIPVLFFSYQQELLLQGYARYEVTYFTDSIRNTGYISAKRYEEFKKKLAATNHVYEIDLTVYEMYRNSGEKESFCLGTYTDTILDTLYKQGKWYTLHQGDFISVSIMRKDTGFIERMIRMFGIADVGMAGVPIRYGGMVRDECF
;
A
#
# COMPACT_ATOMS: atom_id res chain seq x y z
N MET A 1 52.10 20.20 0.02
CA MET A 1 51.02 19.43 0.69
C MET A 1 49.68 20.18 0.72
N ARG A 2 49.61 21.52 0.86
CA ARG A 2 48.32 22.26 0.84
C ARG A 2 47.55 22.20 -0.49
N SER A 3 48.21 22.35 -1.64
CA SER A 3 47.53 22.42 -2.94
C SER A 3 46.81 21.12 -3.34
N PHE A 4 47.31 19.96 -2.91
CA PHE A 4 46.65 18.67 -3.16
C PHE A 4 45.37 18.51 -2.34
N SER A 5 45.37 18.96 -1.08
CA SER A 5 44.16 18.97 -0.23
C SER A 5 43.05 19.81 -0.85
N PHE A 6 43.37 21.01 -1.32
CA PHE A 6 42.38 21.90 -1.95
C PHE A 6 41.74 21.30 -3.21
N VAL A 7 42.52 20.61 -4.05
CA VAL A 7 41.98 19.94 -5.24
C VAL A 7 41.03 18.81 -4.84
N CYS A 8 41.39 18.00 -3.84
CA CYS A 8 40.53 16.96 -3.30
C CYS A 8 39.24 17.53 -2.67
N GLU A 9 39.34 18.61 -1.90
CA GLU A 9 38.20 19.27 -1.25
C GLU A 9 37.19 19.83 -2.27
N ILE A 10 37.68 20.45 -3.33
CA ILE A 10 36.82 20.97 -4.42
C ILE A 10 36.13 19.81 -5.14
N LEU A 11 36.85 18.72 -5.42
CA LEU A 11 36.26 17.53 -6.06
C LEU A 11 35.17 16.89 -5.18
N ILE A 12 35.44 16.71 -3.89
CA ILE A 12 34.46 16.17 -2.94
C ILE A 12 33.24 17.08 -2.83
N THR A 13 33.47 18.39 -2.75
CA THR A 13 32.39 19.38 -2.65
C THR A 13 31.53 19.40 -3.91
N ALA A 14 32.15 19.34 -5.10
CA ALA A 14 31.43 19.24 -6.36
C ALA A 14 30.53 17.99 -6.39
N VAL A 15 31.05 16.82 -5.97
CA VAL A 15 30.24 15.59 -5.86
C VAL A 15 29.08 15.76 -4.87
N LEU A 16 29.34 16.36 -3.70
CA LEU A 16 28.32 16.58 -2.67
C LEU A 16 27.18 17.48 -3.18
N LEU A 17 27.51 18.50 -3.99
CA LEU A 17 26.57 19.45 -4.57
C LEU A 17 25.60 18.78 -5.55
N PHE A 18 25.99 17.67 -6.18
CA PHE A 18 25.10 16.85 -7.01
C PHE A 18 24.38 15.76 -6.21
N LEU A 19 25.06 15.15 -5.24
CA LEU A 19 24.51 14.05 -4.46
C LEU A 19 23.27 14.48 -3.66
N ILE A 20 23.34 15.62 -2.96
CA ILE A 20 22.26 16.09 -2.09
C ILE A 20 20.96 16.35 -2.89
N PRO A 21 20.97 17.12 -4.00
CA PRO A 21 19.79 17.29 -4.84
C PRO A 21 19.21 15.96 -5.35
N VAL A 22 20.06 15.03 -5.79
CA VAL A 22 19.60 13.72 -6.28
C VAL A 22 18.87 12.94 -5.19
N LEU A 23 19.43 12.89 -3.97
CA LEU A 23 18.79 12.25 -2.83
C LEU A 23 17.46 12.92 -2.47
N PHE A 24 17.41 14.26 -2.50
CA PHE A 24 16.19 15.01 -2.21
C PHE A 24 15.08 14.76 -3.25
N PHE A 25 15.40 14.81 -4.55
CA PHE A 25 14.42 14.50 -5.60
C PHE A 25 13.92 13.06 -5.53
N SER A 26 14.83 12.12 -5.24
CA SER A 26 14.47 10.73 -5.03
C SER A 26 13.49 10.56 -3.87
N TYR A 27 13.72 11.28 -2.76
CA TYR A 27 12.81 11.36 -1.61
C TYR A 27 11.43 11.88 -1.96
N GLN A 28 11.36 12.97 -2.72
CA GLN A 28 10.08 13.49 -3.19
C GLN A 28 9.35 12.49 -4.09
N GLN A 29 10.08 11.81 -4.99
CA GLN A 29 9.49 10.79 -5.85
C GLN A 29 8.90 9.62 -5.04
N GLU A 30 9.61 9.10 -4.04
CA GLU A 30 9.08 8.04 -3.19
C GLU A 30 7.84 8.47 -2.40
N LEU A 31 7.80 9.71 -1.89
CA LEU A 31 6.61 10.26 -1.22
C LEU A 31 5.40 10.33 -2.15
N LEU A 32 5.59 10.74 -3.41
CA LEU A 32 4.52 10.78 -4.40
C LEU A 32 3.97 9.37 -4.70
N LEU A 33 4.85 8.37 -4.83
CA LEU A 33 4.46 6.99 -5.06
C LEU A 33 3.69 6.40 -3.85
N GLN A 34 4.11 6.70 -2.63
CA GLN A 34 3.38 6.31 -1.42
C GLN A 34 1.99 6.99 -1.34
N GLY A 35 1.91 8.27 -1.70
CA GLY A 35 0.64 9.00 -1.79
C GLY A 35 -0.30 8.40 -2.81
N TYR A 36 0.21 8.05 -4.00
CA TYR A 36 -0.57 7.37 -5.04
C TYR A 36 -1.07 6.00 -4.59
N ALA A 37 -0.20 5.18 -3.99
CA ALA A 37 -0.59 3.87 -3.47
C ALA A 37 -1.69 3.99 -2.39
N ARG A 38 -1.57 4.98 -1.48
CA ARG A 38 -2.62 5.28 -0.50
C ARG A 38 -3.93 5.71 -1.15
N TYR A 39 -3.87 6.57 -2.15
CA TYR A 39 -5.05 6.98 -2.89
C TYR A 39 -5.75 5.78 -3.54
N GLU A 40 -5.02 4.88 -4.19
CA GLU A 40 -5.62 3.69 -4.82
C GLU A 40 -6.21 2.72 -3.80
N VAL A 41 -5.57 2.52 -2.63
CA VAL A 41 -6.13 1.72 -1.54
C VAL A 41 -7.43 2.33 -1.04
N THR A 42 -7.43 3.63 -0.75
CA THR A 42 -8.63 4.34 -0.30
C THR A 42 -9.75 4.25 -1.34
N TYR A 43 -9.44 4.52 -2.62
CA TYR A 43 -10.40 4.44 -3.71
C TYR A 43 -10.99 3.03 -3.87
N PHE A 44 -10.16 1.99 -3.78
CA PHE A 44 -10.61 0.60 -3.86
C PHE A 44 -11.51 0.23 -2.67
N THR A 45 -11.08 0.53 -1.44
CA THR A 45 -11.87 0.27 -0.24
C THR A 45 -13.20 1.03 -0.27
N ASP A 46 -13.20 2.32 -0.63
CA ASP A 46 -14.42 3.11 -0.70
C ASP A 46 -15.36 2.64 -1.82
N SER A 47 -14.80 2.20 -2.96
CA SER A 47 -15.61 1.56 -4.00
C SER A 47 -16.33 0.31 -3.47
N ILE A 48 -15.65 -0.52 -2.67
CA ILE A 48 -16.28 -1.70 -2.05
C ILE A 48 -17.32 -1.28 -1.01
N ARG A 49 -17.01 -0.29 -0.17
CA ARG A 49 -17.94 0.21 0.85
C ARG A 49 -19.22 0.79 0.26
N ASN A 50 -19.13 1.40 -0.92
CA ASN A 50 -20.27 1.99 -1.61
C ASN A 50 -21.08 0.93 -2.37
N THR A 51 -20.42 -0.03 -3.03
CA THR A 51 -21.07 -1.04 -3.88
C THR A 51 -21.53 -2.29 -3.13
N GLY A 52 -20.99 -2.57 -1.96
CA GLY A 52 -21.32 -3.77 -1.19
C GLY A 52 -20.75 -5.07 -1.78
N TYR A 53 -19.81 -5.04 -2.73
CA TYR A 53 -19.18 -6.25 -3.23
C TYR A 53 -17.75 -6.06 -3.72
N ILE A 54 -17.00 -7.16 -3.73
CA ILE A 54 -15.67 -7.26 -4.33
C ILE A 54 -15.81 -8.08 -5.62
N SER A 55 -15.29 -7.54 -6.72
CA SER A 55 -15.27 -8.20 -8.04
C SER A 55 -13.83 -8.50 -8.45
N ALA A 56 -13.61 -9.65 -9.08
CA ALA A 56 -12.29 -10.06 -9.58
C ALA A 56 -11.69 -9.01 -10.53
N LYS A 57 -12.50 -8.43 -11.43
CA LYS A 57 -12.07 -7.38 -12.36
C LYS A 57 -11.56 -6.13 -11.62
N ARG A 58 -12.29 -5.69 -10.59
CA ARG A 58 -11.91 -4.51 -9.79
C ARG A 58 -10.63 -4.75 -8.99
N TYR A 59 -10.48 -5.97 -8.45
CA TYR A 59 -9.27 -6.37 -7.76
C TYR A 59 -8.05 -6.45 -8.69
N GLU A 60 -8.22 -6.97 -9.91
CA GLU A 60 -7.17 -6.99 -10.94
C GLU A 60 -6.76 -5.59 -11.40
N GLU A 61 -7.74 -4.71 -11.62
CA GLU A 61 -7.49 -3.30 -11.93
C GLU A 61 -6.70 -2.62 -10.80
N PHE A 62 -7.09 -2.85 -9.55
CA PHE A 62 -6.35 -2.37 -8.37
C PHE A 62 -4.90 -2.87 -8.34
N LYS A 63 -4.69 -4.18 -8.53
CA LYS A 63 -3.34 -4.77 -8.63
C LYS A 63 -2.52 -4.15 -9.76
N LYS A 64 -3.11 -3.95 -10.93
CA LYS A 64 -2.45 -3.36 -12.09
C LYS A 64 -2.01 -1.92 -11.83
N LYS A 65 -2.86 -1.13 -11.16
CA LYS A 65 -2.53 0.25 -10.78
C LYS A 65 -1.42 0.32 -9.75
N LEU A 66 -1.42 -0.57 -8.75
CA LEU A 66 -0.30 -0.67 -7.81
C LEU A 66 0.99 -1.09 -8.50
N ALA A 67 0.94 -2.05 -9.43
CA ALA A 67 2.11 -2.46 -10.20
C ALA A 67 2.67 -1.33 -11.10
N ALA A 68 1.86 -0.34 -11.46
CA ALA A 68 2.29 0.81 -12.26
C ALA A 68 3.28 1.73 -11.50
N THR A 69 3.39 1.63 -10.18
CA THR A 69 4.41 2.37 -9.41
C THR A 69 5.80 1.76 -9.49
N ASN A 70 5.96 0.63 -10.19
CA ASN A 70 7.19 -0.14 -10.28
C ASN A 70 7.70 -0.67 -8.93
N HIS A 71 6.77 -0.85 -7.98
CA HIS A 71 7.00 -1.46 -6.68
C HIS A 71 6.17 -2.74 -6.54
N VAL A 72 6.63 -3.64 -5.66
CA VAL A 72 5.94 -4.89 -5.35
C VAL A 72 5.23 -4.74 -4.02
N TYR A 73 3.91 -4.83 -4.04
CA TYR A 73 3.08 -4.78 -2.85
C TYR A 73 2.47 -6.14 -2.54
N GLU A 74 2.54 -6.53 -1.28
CA GLU A 74 1.66 -7.51 -0.68
C GLU A 74 0.35 -6.82 -0.31
N ILE A 75 -0.78 -7.46 -0.60
CA ILE A 75 -2.13 -6.92 -0.38
C ILE A 75 -2.85 -7.83 0.60
N ASP A 76 -3.22 -7.26 1.74
CA ASP A 76 -4.01 -7.92 2.76
C ASP A 76 -5.44 -7.35 2.76
N LEU A 77 -6.41 -8.25 2.57
CA LEU A 77 -7.83 -7.97 2.66
C LEU A 77 -8.37 -8.62 3.93
N THR A 78 -9.13 -7.87 4.70
CA THR A 78 -9.83 -8.40 5.87
C THR A 78 -11.25 -7.85 5.89
N VAL A 79 -12.20 -8.76 6.00
CA VAL A 79 -13.63 -8.44 6.13
C VAL A 79 -14.10 -8.95 7.48
N TYR A 80 -14.82 -8.11 8.22
CA TYR A 80 -15.51 -8.49 9.43
C TYR A 80 -17.01 -8.41 9.17
N GLU A 81 -17.65 -9.57 9.11
CA GLU A 81 -19.08 -9.71 8.89
C GLU A 81 -19.81 -9.63 10.23
N MET A 82 -20.80 -8.74 10.31
CA MET A 82 -21.53 -8.47 11.54
C MET A 82 -22.88 -9.20 11.52
N TYR A 83 -22.99 -10.28 12.29
CA TYR A 83 -24.23 -11.02 12.42
C TYR A 83 -25.01 -10.56 13.64
N ARG A 84 -26.22 -10.02 13.40
CA ARG A 84 -27.19 -9.72 14.46
C ARG A 84 -28.22 -10.83 14.52
N ASN A 85 -28.22 -11.61 15.60
CA ASN A 85 -29.27 -12.58 15.84
C ASN A 85 -30.58 -11.82 16.15
N SER A 86 -31.66 -12.12 15.42
CA SER A 86 -32.96 -11.46 15.60
C SER A 86 -33.66 -11.84 16.92
N GLY A 87 -33.16 -12.88 17.63
CA GLY A 87 -33.74 -13.38 18.88
C GLY A 87 -32.89 -13.19 20.14
N GLU A 88 -31.59 -12.93 20.02
CA GLU A 88 -30.65 -12.80 21.14
C GLU A 88 -29.86 -11.49 21.04
N LYS A 89 -29.53 -10.87 22.19
CA LYS A 89 -28.77 -9.60 22.24
C LYS A 89 -27.30 -9.75 21.81
N GLU A 90 -26.88 -10.93 21.39
CA GLU A 90 -25.50 -11.22 21.04
C GLU A 90 -25.26 -10.97 19.54
N SER A 91 -24.26 -10.15 19.26
CA SER A 91 -23.78 -9.91 17.90
C SER A 91 -22.43 -10.58 17.76
N PHE A 92 -22.28 -11.43 16.74
CA PHE A 92 -21.02 -12.13 16.48
C PHE A 92 -20.33 -11.51 15.26
N CYS A 93 -19.00 -11.43 15.32
CA CYS A 93 -18.15 -10.92 14.24
C CYS A 93 -17.39 -12.09 13.63
N LEU A 94 -17.56 -12.34 12.33
CA LEU A 94 -16.78 -13.34 11.60
C LEU A 94 -15.70 -12.64 10.78
N GLY A 95 -14.43 -12.97 11.00
CA GLY A 95 -13.30 -12.42 10.26
C GLY A 95 -12.91 -13.30 9.08
N THR A 96 -13.06 -12.79 7.87
CA THR A 96 -12.62 -13.44 6.62
C THR A 96 -11.38 -12.75 6.08
N TYR A 97 -10.37 -13.54 5.71
CA TYR A 97 -9.06 -13.06 5.25
C TYR A 97 -8.89 -13.20 3.73
N THR A 98 -7.80 -12.62 3.22
CA THR A 98 -7.43 -12.56 1.80
C THR A 98 -7.63 -13.89 1.07
N ASP A 99 -7.09 -15.00 1.59
CA ASP A 99 -7.09 -16.28 0.87
C ASP A 99 -8.51 -16.77 0.57
N THR A 100 -9.40 -16.71 1.56
CA THR A 100 -10.81 -17.08 1.40
C THR A 100 -11.51 -16.15 0.41
N ILE A 101 -11.25 -14.85 0.49
CA ILE A 101 -11.84 -13.86 -0.43
C ILE A 101 -11.37 -14.16 -1.86
N LEU A 102 -10.07 -14.34 -2.08
CA LEU A 102 -9.52 -14.62 -3.41
C LEU A 102 -10.00 -15.96 -3.97
N ASP A 103 -10.16 -16.97 -3.13
CA ASP A 103 -10.73 -18.25 -3.52
C ASP A 103 -12.17 -18.11 -4.04
N THR A 104 -13.00 -17.30 -3.38
CA THR A 104 -14.36 -17.02 -3.89
C THR A 104 -14.35 -16.25 -5.21
N LEU A 105 -13.46 -15.27 -5.36
CA LEU A 105 -13.36 -14.45 -6.57
C LEU A 105 -12.90 -15.24 -7.79
N TYR A 106 -11.88 -16.08 -7.62
CA TYR A 106 -11.22 -16.76 -8.74
C TYR A 106 -11.68 -18.20 -8.96
N LYS A 107 -11.87 -18.99 -7.90
CA LYS A 107 -12.26 -20.41 -8.05
C LYS A 107 -13.76 -20.56 -8.28
N GLN A 108 -14.58 -19.77 -7.58
CA GLN A 108 -16.03 -19.83 -7.75
C GLN A 108 -16.53 -18.90 -8.86
N GLY A 109 -15.73 -17.91 -9.26
CA GLY A 109 -16.11 -16.92 -10.27
C GLY A 109 -17.26 -16.02 -9.81
N LYS A 110 -17.49 -15.91 -8.50
CA LYS A 110 -18.57 -15.13 -7.89
C LYS A 110 -18.02 -13.84 -7.30
N TRP A 111 -18.88 -12.83 -7.20
CA TRP A 111 -18.54 -11.63 -6.43
C TRP A 111 -18.61 -11.95 -4.95
N TYR A 112 -17.69 -11.40 -4.17
CA TYR A 112 -17.74 -11.48 -2.72
C TYR A 112 -18.67 -10.37 -2.23
N THR A 113 -19.88 -10.72 -1.81
CA THR A 113 -20.91 -9.77 -1.37
C THR A 113 -20.75 -9.45 0.11
N LEU A 114 -20.88 -8.18 0.45
CA LEU A 114 -20.85 -7.63 1.80
C LEU A 114 -22.21 -7.00 2.10
N HIS A 115 -22.64 -7.06 3.34
CA HIS A 115 -23.88 -6.43 3.77
C HIS A 115 -23.60 -5.09 4.47
N GLN A 116 -24.62 -4.24 4.51
CA GLN A 116 -24.57 -3.00 5.26
C GLN A 116 -24.24 -3.27 6.74
N GLY A 117 -23.22 -2.58 7.26
CA GLY A 117 -22.74 -2.77 8.62
C GLY A 117 -21.51 -3.66 8.74
N ASP A 118 -21.13 -4.40 7.70
CA ASP A 118 -19.87 -5.13 7.65
C ASP A 118 -18.69 -4.16 7.61
N PHE A 119 -17.54 -4.56 8.13
CA PHE A 119 -16.32 -3.74 8.13
C PHE A 119 -15.27 -4.32 7.20
N ILE A 120 -14.75 -3.52 6.27
CA ILE A 120 -13.65 -3.91 5.39
C ILE A 120 -12.39 -3.13 5.73
N SER A 121 -11.26 -3.84 5.76
CA SER A 121 -9.92 -3.29 5.92
C SER A 121 -9.03 -3.79 4.79
N VAL A 122 -8.37 -2.85 4.10
CA VAL A 122 -7.37 -3.14 3.07
C VAL A 122 -6.04 -2.58 3.54
N SER A 123 -5.02 -3.44 3.54
CA SER A 123 -3.66 -3.09 3.91
C SER A 123 -2.74 -3.48 2.76
N ILE A 124 -1.78 -2.61 2.43
CA ILE A 124 -0.70 -2.95 1.50
C ILE A 124 0.65 -2.75 2.17
N MET A 125 1.56 -3.68 1.90
CA MET A 125 2.93 -3.63 2.38
C MET A 125 3.89 -3.76 1.21
N ARG A 126 4.77 -2.77 1.05
CA ARG A 126 5.82 -2.83 0.03
C ARG A 126 6.86 -3.89 0.43
N LYS A 127 7.19 -4.82 -0.46
CA LYS A 127 8.18 -5.89 -0.24
C LYS A 127 9.55 -5.53 -0.78
N ASP A 128 9.63 -4.62 -1.74
CA ASP A 128 10.89 -4.20 -2.37
C ASP A 128 11.52 -2.98 -1.72
N THR A 129 12.82 -2.82 -1.98
CA THR A 129 13.65 -1.70 -1.53
C THR A 129 13.59 -0.55 -2.54
N GLY A 130 13.26 0.65 -2.06
CA GLY A 130 13.17 1.88 -2.84
C GLY A 130 14.51 2.34 -3.41
N PHE A 131 14.47 3.29 -4.35
CA PHE A 131 15.68 3.81 -4.99
C PHE A 131 16.59 4.53 -3.98
N ILE A 132 16.00 5.32 -3.08
CA ILE A 132 16.76 6.05 -2.05
C ILE A 132 17.42 5.08 -1.09
N GLU A 133 16.69 4.06 -0.65
CA GLU A 133 17.20 3.05 0.26
C GLU A 133 18.42 2.32 -0.35
N ARG A 134 18.37 2.03 -1.66
CA ARG A 134 19.53 1.48 -2.39
C ARG A 134 20.69 2.47 -2.43
N MET A 135 20.44 3.76 -2.67
CA MET A 135 21.50 4.78 -2.68
C MET A 135 22.13 4.95 -1.29
N ILE A 136 21.34 5.09 -0.24
CA ILE A 136 21.82 5.25 1.15
C ILE A 136 22.66 4.03 1.56
N ARG A 137 22.21 2.82 1.20
CA ARG A 137 22.96 1.58 1.43
C ARG A 137 24.27 1.55 0.66
N MET A 138 24.29 1.98 -0.61
CA MET A 138 25.50 2.06 -1.43
C MET A 138 26.54 3.03 -0.85
N PHE A 139 26.12 4.16 -0.31
CA PHE A 139 27.02 5.15 0.29
C PHE A 139 27.39 4.85 1.75
N GLY A 140 26.92 3.74 2.33
CA GLY A 140 27.23 3.34 3.70
C GLY A 140 26.73 4.33 4.77
N ILE A 141 25.76 5.19 4.42
CA ILE A 141 25.29 6.28 5.29
C ILE A 141 24.42 5.71 6.43
N ALA A 142 23.67 4.63 6.18
CA ALA A 142 22.94 3.85 7.18
C ALA A 142 22.41 2.52 6.61
N ASP A 143 22.24 1.49 7.45
CA ASP A 143 21.44 0.31 7.10
C ASP A 143 19.97 0.63 7.33
N VAL A 144 19.38 1.33 6.37
CA VAL A 144 17.98 1.73 6.46
C VAL A 144 17.13 0.56 5.99
N GLY A 145 16.78 -0.33 6.93
CA GLY A 145 15.69 -1.27 6.75
C GLY A 145 14.35 -0.54 6.79
N MET A 146 14.06 0.30 5.80
CA MET A 146 12.72 0.86 5.61
C MET A 146 11.83 -0.23 5.00
N ALA A 147 11.50 -1.24 5.80
CA ALA A 147 10.29 -2.01 5.52
C ALA A 147 9.17 -0.97 5.43
N GLY A 148 8.61 -0.80 4.23
CA GLY A 148 7.67 0.29 3.96
C GLY A 148 6.55 0.26 4.99
N VAL A 149 6.24 1.41 5.60
CA VAL A 149 5.15 1.52 6.56
C VAL A 149 3.88 0.99 5.89
N PRO A 150 3.18 0.02 6.50
CA PRO A 150 1.99 -0.55 5.88
C PRO A 150 0.95 0.55 5.68
N ILE A 151 0.46 0.68 4.45
CA ILE A 151 -0.61 1.61 4.13
C ILE A 151 -1.91 0.87 4.39
N ARG A 152 -2.67 1.33 5.40
CA ARG A 152 -3.93 0.71 5.80
C ARG A 152 -5.07 1.68 5.68
N TYR A 153 -6.18 1.23 5.12
CA TYR A 153 -7.42 1.98 5.06
C TYR A 153 -8.61 1.03 5.13
N GLY A 154 -9.61 1.40 5.93
CA GLY A 154 -10.77 0.57 6.17
C GLY A 154 -11.97 1.40 6.62
N GLY A 155 -13.14 0.76 6.63
CA GLY A 155 -14.38 1.39 7.06
C GLY A 155 -15.57 0.46 6.92
N MET A 156 -16.68 0.89 7.52
CA MET A 156 -17.97 0.21 7.42
C MET A 156 -18.54 0.32 6.01
N VAL A 157 -19.11 -0.76 5.51
CA VAL A 157 -19.85 -0.86 4.25
C VAL A 157 -21.20 -0.17 4.42
N ARG A 158 -21.50 0.75 3.50
CA ARG A 158 -22.71 1.57 3.52
C ARG A 158 -23.80 1.03 2.61
N ASP A 159 -23.39 0.34 1.55
CA ASP A 159 -24.26 -0.25 0.53
C ASP A 159 -25.27 0.76 -0.03
N GLU A 160 -24.76 1.90 -0.53
CA GLU A 160 -25.57 3.03 -1.03
C GLU A 160 -26.04 2.81 -2.48
N CYS A 161 -25.81 1.64 -3.07
CA CYS A 161 -26.03 1.37 -4.48
C CYS A 161 -27.37 0.66 -4.79
N PHE A 162 -28.28 0.60 -3.83
CA PHE A 162 -29.65 0.09 -3.95
C PHE A 162 -30.71 1.16 -3.66
#